data_AF-A0A661BX11-F1
#
_entry.id   AF-A0A661BX11-F1
#
_cell.length_a   1.000
_cell.length_b   1.000
_cell.length_c   1.000
_cell.angle_alpha   90.00
_cell.angle_beta   90.00
_cell.angle_gamma   90.00
#
_symmetry.space_group_name_H-M   'P 1'
#
loop_
_entity.id
_entity.type
_entity.pdbx_description
1 polymer ?
#
loop_
_entity_poly.entity_id
_entity_poly.type
_entity_poly.pdbx_seq_one_letter_code
_entity_poly.pdbx_strand_id
1 'polypeptide(L)'
;MNSQTKFTLPERRAIDKRQIIIQHICLQLASLGHRCQLSSDRGYLSVADSLLKNYSAQRQLLADYRCPADQRIQNFLNDYLQRNGVDVDIKLPGETFNLNEAGIARELSLPLNGDTYKSNLVESYRLIQGVLHNPKNDRRTTSGVFHIVEGGLPIPADKKAVPVNVYANLLQVALDPPTELLSLPIASDRDEPVDMWVSLLLRPVVRPEVEGVLPEKTLETRFFAPGTLVSNLDFVESIFGNGGDPFLSENDAALDIDHWTGHSGCVILAPHLTKLSKKIIGLPHHDDATERQREDGMCWKKDDELYNDGSAFKVVCRDMN
;
A
#
# COMPACT_ATOMS: atom_id res chain seq x y z
N MET A 1 -10.07 53.43 -44.86
CA MET A 1 -10.46 52.92 -43.53
C MET A 1 -10.56 51.40 -43.63
N ASN A 2 -9.47 50.70 -43.33
CA ASN A 2 -9.44 49.23 -43.31
C ASN A 2 -9.63 48.76 -41.86
N SER A 3 -10.82 48.24 -41.56
CA SER A 3 -11.10 47.58 -40.28
C SER A 3 -10.43 46.20 -40.30
N GLN A 4 -9.29 46.07 -39.63
CA GLN A 4 -8.70 44.77 -39.33
C GLN A 4 -9.50 44.15 -38.18
N THR A 5 -10.42 43.27 -38.52
CA THR A 5 -11.10 42.41 -37.54
C THR A 5 -10.07 41.38 -37.04
N LYS A 6 -9.48 41.65 -35.87
CA LYS A 6 -8.66 40.66 -35.16
C LYS A 6 -9.57 39.53 -34.69
N PHE A 7 -9.54 38.39 -35.38
CA PHE A 7 -9.99 37.13 -34.81
C PHE A 7 -9.01 36.71 -33.72
N THR A 8 -9.31 37.06 -32.48
CA THR A 8 -8.68 36.43 -31.32
C THR A 8 -9.22 35.01 -31.23
N LEU A 9 -8.39 34.03 -31.58
CA LEU A 9 -8.60 32.64 -31.18
C LEU A 9 -8.77 32.62 -29.65
N PRO A 10 -9.81 31.94 -29.11
CA PRO A 10 -9.92 31.80 -27.67
C PRO A 10 -8.67 31.07 -27.17
N GLU A 11 -7.99 31.66 -26.19
CA GLU A 11 -6.96 30.97 -25.41
C GLU A 11 -7.52 29.59 -25.02
N ARG A 12 -6.81 28.52 -25.40
CA ARG A 12 -7.10 27.18 -24.89
C ARG A 12 -7.15 27.30 -23.37
N ARG A 13 -8.33 27.14 -22.76
CA ARG A 13 -8.48 27.04 -21.30
C ARG A 13 -7.40 26.08 -20.81
N ALA A 14 -6.53 26.54 -19.90
CA ALA A 14 -5.59 25.65 -19.23
C ALA A 14 -6.41 24.47 -18.68
N ILE A 15 -6.08 23.25 -19.10
CA ILE A 15 -6.77 22.05 -18.66
C ILE A 15 -6.63 22.01 -17.14
N ASP A 16 -7.75 21.90 -16.42
CA ASP A 16 -7.74 21.83 -14.96
C ASP A 16 -6.92 20.60 -14.53
N LYS A 17 -5.84 20.82 -13.80
CA LYS A 17 -4.94 19.75 -13.32
C LYS A 17 -5.70 18.69 -12.53
N ARG A 18 -6.72 19.10 -11.77
CA ARG A 18 -7.58 18.16 -11.03
C ARG A 18 -8.40 17.29 -11.98
N GLN A 19 -8.94 17.86 -13.05
CA GLN A 19 -9.71 17.13 -14.05
C GLN A 19 -8.86 16.06 -14.75
N ILE A 20 -7.58 16.36 -15.04
CA ILE A 20 -6.63 15.37 -15.60
C ILE A 20 -6.44 14.20 -14.63
N ILE A 21 -6.21 14.47 -13.35
CA ILE A 21 -6.02 13.42 -12.32
C ILE A 21 -7.29 12.57 -12.20
N ILE A 22 -8.47 13.19 -12.19
CA ILE A 22 -9.75 12.46 -12.14
C ILE A 22 -9.91 11.58 -13.38
N GLN A 23 -9.56 12.06 -14.57
CA GLN A 23 -9.58 11.27 -15.80
C GLN A 23 -8.61 10.09 -15.74
N HIS A 24 -7.38 10.30 -15.22
CA HIS A 24 -6.41 9.23 -14.99
C HIS A 24 -7.00 8.16 -14.07
N ILE A 25 -7.46 8.55 -12.88
CA ILE A 25 -8.10 7.63 -11.92
C ILE A 25 -9.22 6.84 -12.60
N CYS A 26 -10.01 7.53 -13.43
CA CYS A 26 -11.13 6.91 -14.13
C CYS A 26 -10.71 5.82 -15.10
N LEU A 27 -9.71 6.11 -15.92
CA LEU A 27 -9.16 5.17 -16.89
C LEU A 27 -8.53 3.98 -16.17
N GLN A 28 -7.83 4.22 -15.08
CA GLN A 28 -7.20 3.17 -14.30
C GLN A 28 -8.24 2.25 -13.64
N LEU A 29 -9.26 2.81 -12.98
CA LEU A 29 -10.38 2.05 -12.43
C LEU A 29 -11.11 1.24 -13.51
N ALA A 30 -11.34 1.83 -14.68
CA ALA A 30 -11.93 1.12 -15.81
C ALA A 30 -11.05 -0.03 -16.32
N SER A 31 -9.73 0.14 -16.33
CA SER A 31 -8.78 -0.91 -16.72
C SER A 31 -8.74 -2.08 -15.73
N LEU A 32 -9.11 -1.81 -14.47
CA LEU A 32 -9.32 -2.77 -13.38
C LEU A 32 -10.75 -3.35 -13.36
N GLY A 33 -11.58 -3.05 -14.36
CA GLY A 33 -12.95 -3.57 -14.46
C GLY A 33 -14.00 -2.81 -13.64
N HIS A 34 -13.63 -1.73 -12.94
CA HIS A 34 -14.59 -0.90 -12.21
C HIS A 34 -15.23 0.14 -13.13
N ARG A 35 -16.55 0.33 -13.00
CA ARG A 35 -17.28 1.33 -13.80
C ARG A 35 -16.95 2.74 -13.33
N CYS A 36 -16.14 3.45 -14.12
CA CYS A 36 -15.86 4.84 -13.84
C CYS A 36 -16.86 5.79 -14.53
N GLN A 37 -17.63 6.52 -13.73
CA GLN A 37 -18.49 7.63 -14.18
C GLN A 37 -17.94 8.97 -13.64
N LEU A 38 -16.64 9.08 -13.34
CA LEU A 38 -16.05 10.26 -12.68
C LEU A 38 -15.78 11.41 -13.68
N SER A 39 -15.87 11.19 -14.99
CA SER A 39 -15.71 12.26 -16.01
C SER A 39 -17.04 12.57 -16.71
N SER A 40 -17.40 13.85 -16.78
CA SER A 40 -18.50 14.39 -17.59
C SER A 40 -18.31 14.17 -19.10
N ASP A 41 -17.08 13.86 -19.54
CA ASP A 41 -16.71 13.61 -20.93
C ASP A 41 -16.94 12.14 -21.33
N ARG A 42 -18.21 11.79 -21.58
CA ARG A 42 -18.60 10.46 -22.07
C ARG A 42 -17.93 10.06 -23.39
N GLY A 43 -17.41 11.04 -24.14
CA GLY A 43 -16.81 10.83 -25.46
C GLY A 43 -15.41 10.21 -25.45
N TYR A 44 -14.59 10.45 -24.43
CA TYR A 44 -13.21 9.93 -24.40
C TYR A 44 -13.17 8.45 -23.96
N LEU A 45 -13.95 8.11 -22.93
CA LEU A 45 -14.08 6.73 -22.46
C LEU A 45 -14.75 5.82 -23.51
N SER A 46 -15.69 6.32 -24.31
CA SER A 46 -16.32 5.52 -25.37
C SER A 46 -15.35 5.16 -26.51
N VAL A 47 -14.39 6.03 -26.81
CA VAL A 47 -13.33 5.77 -27.80
C VAL A 47 -12.32 4.74 -27.27
N ALA A 48 -12.02 4.78 -25.97
CA ALA A 48 -11.10 3.85 -25.32
C ALA A 48 -11.75 2.53 -24.86
N ASP A 49 -13.08 2.40 -24.90
CA ASP A 49 -13.82 1.26 -24.32
C ASP A 49 -13.35 -0.10 -24.84
N SER A 50 -13.13 -0.22 -26.16
CA SER A 50 -12.62 -1.47 -26.75
C SER A 50 -11.19 -1.80 -26.31
N LEU A 51 -10.34 -0.78 -26.10
CA LEU A 51 -8.98 -0.96 -25.63
C LEU A 51 -8.95 -1.36 -24.16
N LEU A 52 -9.76 -0.71 -23.32
CA LEU A 52 -9.90 -1.00 -21.89
C LEU A 52 -10.45 -2.42 -21.66
N LYS A 53 -11.46 -2.84 -22.45
CA LYS A 53 -11.99 -4.21 -22.39
C LYS A 53 -10.96 -5.26 -22.78
N ASN A 54 -10.19 -5.01 -23.84
CA ASN A 54 -9.11 -5.90 -24.25
C ASN A 54 -8.02 -5.99 -23.18
N TYR A 55 -7.61 -4.84 -22.63
CA TYR A 55 -6.64 -4.76 -21.55
C TYR A 55 -7.11 -5.51 -20.29
N SER A 56 -8.37 -5.33 -19.89
CA SER A 56 -8.98 -6.05 -18.77
C SER A 56 -8.98 -7.57 -19.01
N ALA A 57 -9.34 -8.03 -20.22
CA ALA A 57 -9.30 -9.45 -20.58
C ALA A 57 -7.87 -10.03 -20.56
N GLN A 58 -6.88 -9.27 -21.06
CA GLN A 58 -5.46 -9.68 -20.99
C GLN A 58 -4.96 -9.74 -19.56
N ARG A 59 -5.37 -8.79 -18.70
CA ARG A 59 -5.05 -8.82 -17.26
C ARG A 59 -5.61 -10.05 -16.57
N GLN A 60 -6.83 -10.49 -16.89
CA GLN A 60 -7.38 -11.72 -16.35
C GLN A 60 -6.55 -12.95 -16.74
N LEU A 61 -5.98 -12.98 -17.96
CA LEU A 61 -5.05 -14.05 -18.37
C LEU A 61 -3.71 -13.97 -17.63
N LEU A 62 -3.30 -12.77 -17.21
CA LEU A 62 -2.08 -12.49 -16.45
C LEU A 62 -2.37 -12.36 -14.94
N ALA A 63 -3.45 -12.96 -14.42
CA ALA A 63 -3.86 -12.77 -13.02
C ALA A 63 -2.79 -13.16 -12.00
N ASP A 64 -1.90 -14.10 -12.35
CA ASP A 64 -0.79 -14.52 -11.51
C ASP A 64 0.48 -13.67 -11.67
N TYR A 65 0.55 -12.85 -12.72
CA TYR A 65 1.71 -12.02 -13.00
C TYR A 65 1.85 -10.91 -11.96
N ARG A 66 3.06 -10.81 -11.39
CA ARG A 66 3.44 -9.77 -10.43
C ARG A 66 4.48 -8.88 -11.06
N CYS A 67 4.47 -7.61 -10.68
CA CYS A 67 5.60 -6.75 -11.02
C CYS A 67 6.91 -7.32 -10.41
N PRO A 68 8.08 -7.02 -10.99
CA PRO A 68 9.34 -7.59 -10.52
C PRO A 68 9.62 -7.38 -9.04
N ALA A 69 9.27 -6.19 -8.50
CA ALA A 69 9.42 -5.88 -7.09
C ALA A 69 8.53 -6.77 -6.20
N ASP A 70 7.25 -6.94 -6.56
CA ASP A 70 6.32 -7.81 -5.82
C ASP A 70 6.74 -9.28 -5.92
N GLN A 71 7.30 -9.70 -7.07
CA GLN A 71 7.81 -11.05 -7.25
C GLN A 71 9.00 -11.35 -6.33
N ARG A 72 9.95 -10.41 -6.18
CA ARG A 72 11.08 -10.56 -5.24
C ARG A 72 10.60 -10.72 -3.80
N ILE A 73 9.61 -9.91 -3.39
CA ILE A 73 9.01 -10.00 -2.06
C ILE A 73 8.26 -11.32 -1.88
N GLN A 74 7.48 -11.74 -2.88
CA GLN A 74 6.75 -13.01 -2.85
C GLN A 74 7.69 -14.21 -2.75
N ASN A 75 8.80 -14.21 -3.50
CA ASN A 75 9.82 -15.25 -3.42
C ASN A 75 10.42 -15.33 -2.02
N PHE A 76 10.80 -14.19 -1.44
CA PHE A 76 11.28 -14.13 -0.06
C PHE A 76 10.27 -14.72 0.92
N LEU A 77 9.00 -14.33 0.84
CA LEU A 77 7.95 -14.86 1.73
C LEU A 77 7.80 -16.38 1.60
N ASN A 78 7.75 -16.90 0.37
CA ASN A 78 7.63 -18.33 0.10
C ASN A 78 8.82 -19.11 0.69
N ASP A 79 10.05 -18.69 0.34
CA ASP A 79 11.27 -19.33 0.78
C ASP A 79 11.43 -19.26 2.31
N TYR A 80 11.10 -18.11 2.91
CA TYR A 80 11.16 -17.89 4.35
C TYR A 80 10.20 -18.78 5.13
N LEU A 81 8.95 -18.92 4.67
CA LEU A 81 7.95 -19.74 5.35
C LEU A 81 8.29 -21.22 5.21
N GLN A 82 8.65 -21.65 3.99
CA GLN A 82 8.99 -23.03 3.70
C GLN A 82 10.20 -23.52 4.52
N ARG A 83 11.30 -22.76 4.54
CA ARG A 83 12.52 -23.15 5.27
C ARG A 83 12.32 -23.22 6.79
N ASN A 84 11.34 -22.47 7.31
CA ASN A 84 10.99 -22.44 8.73
C ASN A 84 9.85 -23.43 9.06
N GLY A 85 9.52 -24.34 8.14
CA GLY A 85 8.56 -25.42 8.38
C GLY A 85 7.10 -24.99 8.44
N VAL A 86 6.75 -23.82 7.87
CA VAL A 86 5.37 -23.36 7.77
C VAL A 86 4.85 -23.61 6.35
N ASP A 87 3.97 -24.59 6.22
CA ASP A 87 3.34 -24.99 4.96
C ASP A 87 2.02 -24.24 4.76
N VAL A 88 2.12 -22.98 4.32
CA VAL A 88 0.97 -22.13 3.96
C VAL A 88 1.26 -21.34 2.70
N ASP A 89 0.27 -21.25 1.81
CA ASP A 89 0.35 -20.40 0.62
C ASP A 89 -0.22 -19.01 0.95
N ILE A 90 0.66 -18.01 1.06
CA ILE A 90 0.30 -16.62 1.32
C ILE A 90 0.74 -15.77 0.14
N LYS A 91 -0.21 -15.08 -0.48
CA LYS A 91 0.03 -14.26 -1.68
C LYS A 91 -0.18 -12.79 -1.39
N LEU A 92 0.78 -11.96 -1.80
CA LEU A 92 0.60 -10.51 -1.87
C LEU A 92 -0.63 -10.16 -2.73
N PRO A 93 -1.27 -8.99 -2.49
CA PRO A 93 -2.46 -8.59 -3.22
C PRO A 93 -2.15 -8.56 -4.72
N GLY A 94 -2.85 -9.40 -5.50
CA GLY A 94 -2.58 -9.54 -6.94
C GLY A 94 -3.02 -8.32 -7.73
N GLU A 95 -4.26 -7.86 -7.52
CA GLU A 95 -4.79 -6.67 -8.17
C GLU A 95 -4.86 -5.50 -7.18
N THR A 96 -4.14 -4.43 -7.49
CA THR A 96 -4.12 -3.19 -6.69
C THR A 96 -4.31 -1.98 -7.59
N PHE A 97 -4.85 -0.89 -7.03
CA PHE A 97 -4.77 0.43 -7.61
C PHE A 97 -3.34 0.95 -7.44
N ASN A 98 -2.55 0.86 -8.49
CA ASN A 98 -1.16 1.31 -8.51
C ASN A 98 -1.07 2.84 -8.63
N LEU A 99 -0.45 3.49 -7.66
CA LEU A 99 -0.19 4.93 -7.68
C LEU A 99 1.04 5.20 -8.56
N ASN A 100 0.84 5.20 -9.87
CA ASN A 100 1.87 5.35 -10.88
C ASN A 100 2.30 6.80 -11.14
N GLU A 101 1.52 7.80 -10.71
CA GLU A 101 1.83 9.21 -10.88
C GLU A 101 1.59 10.03 -9.61
N ALA A 102 2.42 11.07 -9.46
CA ALA A 102 2.38 12.00 -8.34
C ALA A 102 1.03 12.70 -8.19
N GLY A 103 0.43 12.57 -6.99
CA GLY A 103 -0.77 13.30 -6.60
C GLY A 103 -2.10 12.58 -6.84
N ILE A 104 -2.08 11.39 -7.45
CA ILE A 104 -3.26 10.53 -7.55
C ILE A 104 -3.74 10.11 -6.14
N ALA A 105 -2.81 9.75 -5.26
CA ALA A 105 -3.11 9.31 -3.89
C ALA A 105 -3.93 10.35 -3.11
N ARG A 106 -3.58 11.63 -3.27
CA ARG A 106 -4.27 12.75 -2.63
C ARG A 106 -5.71 12.87 -3.10
N GLU A 107 -5.95 12.77 -4.41
CA GLU A 107 -7.32 12.88 -4.94
C GLU A 107 -8.15 11.63 -4.61
N LEU A 108 -7.53 10.45 -4.51
CA LEU A 108 -8.20 9.23 -4.03
C LEU A 108 -8.64 9.31 -2.55
N SER A 109 -8.00 10.17 -1.76
CA SER A 109 -8.19 10.26 -0.30
C SER A 109 -9.47 10.99 0.13
N LEU A 110 -10.24 11.55 -0.81
CA LEU A 110 -11.46 12.31 -0.57
C LEU A 110 -12.54 11.94 -1.58
N PRO A 111 -13.84 12.13 -1.28
CA PRO A 111 -14.91 11.82 -2.20
C PRO A 111 -14.85 12.70 -3.44
N LEU A 112 -15.27 12.18 -4.60
CA LEU A 112 -15.20 12.93 -5.87
C LEU A 112 -15.84 14.33 -5.78
N ASN A 113 -17.04 14.39 -5.20
CA ASN A 113 -17.87 15.59 -5.13
C ASN A 113 -17.92 16.20 -3.72
N GLY A 114 -17.00 15.80 -2.84
CA GLY A 114 -17.01 16.16 -1.43
C GLY A 114 -15.66 16.63 -0.91
N ASP A 115 -15.71 17.49 0.12
CA ASP A 115 -14.53 18.00 0.81
C ASP A 115 -14.28 17.30 2.15
N THR A 116 -15.06 16.26 2.48
CA THR A 116 -14.97 15.57 3.76
C THR A 116 -15.19 14.07 3.57
N TYR A 117 -14.32 13.26 4.16
CA TYR A 117 -14.46 11.82 4.26
C TYR A 117 -14.31 11.38 5.71
N LYS A 118 -15.10 10.40 6.13
CA LYS A 118 -15.07 9.88 7.50
C LYS A 118 -15.20 8.37 7.53
N SER A 119 -14.29 7.73 8.24
CA SER A 119 -14.31 6.29 8.56
C SER A 119 -14.04 6.07 10.04
N ASN A 120 -14.06 4.80 10.48
CA ASN A 120 -13.65 4.43 11.85
C ASN A 120 -12.15 4.63 12.12
N LEU A 121 -11.34 4.90 11.09
CA LEU A 121 -9.88 4.97 11.19
C LEU A 121 -9.29 6.33 10.87
N VAL A 122 -9.96 7.13 10.03
CA VAL A 122 -9.48 8.43 9.59
C VAL A 122 -10.64 9.34 9.22
N GLU A 123 -10.51 10.61 9.59
CA GLU A 123 -11.31 11.72 9.09
C GLU A 123 -10.44 12.59 8.18
N SER A 124 -10.87 12.85 6.96
CA SER A 124 -10.11 13.59 5.96
C SER A 124 -10.89 14.79 5.46
N TYR A 125 -10.19 15.92 5.26
CA TYR A 125 -10.80 17.19 4.89
C TYR A 125 -9.99 17.87 3.78
N ARG A 126 -10.68 18.37 2.74
CA ARG A 126 -10.09 19.29 1.77
C ARG A 126 -10.08 20.69 2.35
N LEU A 127 -8.92 21.34 2.35
CA LEU A 127 -8.73 22.69 2.87
C LEU A 127 -8.18 23.60 1.77
N ILE A 128 -8.28 24.91 1.97
CA ILE A 128 -7.68 25.91 1.07
C ILE A 128 -6.16 25.71 0.96
N GLN A 129 -5.52 25.28 2.05
CA GLN A 129 -4.07 25.09 2.16
C GLN A 129 -3.59 23.71 1.66
N GLY A 130 -4.49 22.77 1.36
CA GLY A 130 -4.14 21.39 1.02
C GLY A 130 -5.15 20.38 1.56
N VAL A 131 -4.64 19.32 2.20
CA VAL A 131 -5.46 18.25 2.78
C VAL A 131 -5.11 18.05 4.25
N LEU A 132 -6.11 17.72 5.06
CA LEU A 132 -5.96 17.36 6.47
C LEU A 132 -6.46 15.94 6.68
N HIS A 133 -5.66 15.11 7.36
CA HIS A 133 -6.03 13.75 7.75
C HIS A 133 -5.86 13.60 9.27
N ASN A 134 -6.96 13.32 9.97
CA ASN A 134 -7.00 13.05 11.39
C ASN A 134 -7.21 11.53 11.60
N PRO A 135 -6.14 10.74 11.84
CA PRO A 135 -6.29 9.32 12.13
C PRO A 135 -6.91 9.10 13.52
N LYS A 136 -7.50 7.91 13.74
CA LYS A 136 -8.10 7.50 15.02
C LYS A 136 -7.13 7.66 16.20
N ASN A 137 -5.85 7.33 15.97
CA ASN A 137 -4.79 7.48 16.95
C ASN A 137 -3.88 8.65 16.55
N ASP A 138 -3.93 9.73 17.32
CA ASP A 138 -3.19 10.98 17.06
C ASP A 138 -1.71 10.91 17.48
N ARG A 139 -1.30 9.87 18.23
CA ARG A 139 0.09 9.74 18.72
C ARG A 139 0.63 8.34 18.56
N ARG A 140 1.93 8.27 18.29
CA ARG A 140 2.67 7.01 18.19
C ARG A 140 3.12 6.52 19.57
N THR A 141 2.84 5.25 19.86
CA THR A 141 3.41 4.54 21.02
C THR A 141 4.78 3.96 20.65
N THR A 142 5.74 3.98 21.58
CA THR A 142 7.09 3.41 21.36
C THR A 142 7.34 2.16 22.20
N SER A 143 6.73 2.05 23.38
CA SER A 143 6.88 0.89 24.26
C SER A 143 6.15 -0.33 23.71
N GLY A 144 6.89 -1.44 23.52
CA GLY A 144 6.31 -2.73 23.15
C GLY A 144 5.70 -2.82 21.75
N VAL A 145 5.99 -1.87 20.84
CA VAL A 145 5.37 -1.80 19.50
C VAL A 145 6.17 -2.54 18.42
N PHE A 146 7.47 -2.78 18.64
CA PHE A 146 8.36 -3.35 17.62
C PHE A 146 8.58 -4.83 17.85
N HIS A 147 7.96 -5.65 17.01
CA HIS A 147 8.07 -7.10 17.03
C HIS A 147 8.91 -7.60 15.85
N ILE A 148 9.65 -8.68 16.05
CA ILE A 148 10.53 -9.26 15.05
C ILE A 148 10.31 -10.76 14.99
N VAL A 149 10.17 -11.28 13.78
CA VAL A 149 9.91 -12.71 13.52
C VAL A 149 11.20 -13.51 13.70
N GLU A 150 11.08 -14.66 14.35
CA GLU A 150 12.12 -15.69 14.48
C GLU A 150 12.42 -16.35 13.12
N GLY A 151 13.54 -17.06 12.98
CA GLY A 151 13.85 -17.79 11.74
C GLY A 151 14.49 -16.94 10.63
N GLY A 152 14.99 -15.75 10.97
CA GLY A 152 15.80 -14.88 10.12
C GLY A 152 17.06 -14.38 10.84
N LEU A 153 17.39 -13.10 10.67
CA LEU A 153 18.52 -12.48 11.39
C LEU A 153 18.27 -12.43 12.92
N PRO A 154 19.33 -12.42 13.76
CA PRO A 154 19.21 -12.34 15.22
C PRO A 154 18.27 -11.22 15.69
N ILE A 155 17.48 -11.51 16.71
CA ILE A 155 16.52 -10.56 17.29
C ILE A 155 17.23 -9.73 18.37
N PRO A 156 17.23 -8.39 18.29
CA PRO A 156 17.76 -7.55 19.36
C PRO A 156 17.02 -7.77 20.67
N ALA A 157 17.75 -7.78 21.79
CA ALA A 157 17.20 -8.14 23.10
C ALA A 157 16.01 -7.28 23.55
N ASP A 158 15.93 -6.03 23.09
CA ASP A 158 14.88 -5.06 23.41
C ASP A 158 13.61 -5.19 22.54
N LYS A 159 13.53 -6.18 21.64
CA LYS A 159 12.39 -6.40 20.73
C LYS A 159 11.63 -7.67 21.11
N LYS A 160 10.31 -7.66 20.89
CA LYS A 160 9.49 -8.84 21.13
C LYS A 160 9.71 -9.87 20.02
N ALA A 161 10.03 -11.12 20.38
CA ALA A 161 10.22 -12.21 19.44
C ALA A 161 8.87 -12.82 19.03
N VAL A 162 8.65 -13.04 17.74
CA VAL A 162 7.40 -13.60 17.21
C VAL A 162 7.69 -14.95 16.54
N PRO A 163 7.04 -16.04 16.98
CA PRO A 163 7.14 -17.33 16.31
C PRO A 163 6.72 -17.26 14.84
N VAL A 164 7.36 -18.06 13.98
CA VAL A 164 7.14 -18.00 12.52
C VAL A 164 5.70 -18.33 12.14
N ASN A 165 5.10 -19.34 12.78
CA ASN A 165 3.70 -19.71 12.57
C ASN A 165 2.73 -18.57 12.93
N VAL A 166 3.02 -17.82 13.99
CA VAL A 166 2.23 -16.65 14.40
C VAL A 166 2.35 -15.53 13.38
N TYR A 167 3.55 -15.27 12.86
CA TYR A 167 3.73 -14.31 11.77
C TYR A 167 2.94 -14.71 10.52
N ALA A 168 2.97 -15.98 10.12
CA ALA A 168 2.22 -16.46 8.98
C ALA A 168 0.71 -16.24 9.14
N ASN A 169 0.16 -16.55 10.32
CA ASN A 169 -1.24 -16.30 10.65
C ASN A 169 -1.58 -14.80 10.63
N LEU A 170 -0.71 -13.95 11.18
CA LEU A 170 -0.89 -12.49 11.14
C LEU A 170 -0.87 -11.97 9.71
N LEU A 171 0.06 -12.45 8.88
CA LEU A 171 0.20 -12.03 7.49
C LEU A 171 -1.00 -12.48 6.64
N GLN A 172 -1.50 -13.70 6.86
CA GLN A 172 -2.70 -14.19 6.19
C GLN A 172 -3.92 -13.29 6.49
N VAL A 173 -4.14 -12.94 7.76
CA VAL A 173 -5.22 -12.02 8.12
C VAL A 173 -4.95 -10.59 7.63
N ALA A 174 -3.69 -10.15 7.58
CA ALA A 174 -3.33 -8.82 7.08
C ALA A 174 -3.74 -8.64 5.61
N LEU A 175 -3.62 -9.70 4.82
CA LEU A 175 -3.90 -9.75 3.39
C LEU A 175 -5.38 -10.03 3.06
N ASP A 176 -6.20 -10.34 4.08
CA ASP A 176 -7.65 -10.50 3.99
C ASP A 176 -8.39 -9.47 4.89
N PRO A 177 -8.31 -8.17 4.57
CA PRO A 177 -8.95 -7.12 5.35
C PRO A 177 -10.48 -7.15 5.15
N PRO A 178 -11.26 -6.69 6.14
CA PRO A 178 -12.70 -6.58 5.97
C PRO A 178 -13.04 -5.57 4.85
N THR A 179 -14.13 -5.82 4.12
CA THR A 179 -14.55 -5.02 2.95
C THR A 179 -14.64 -3.52 3.25
N GLU A 180 -15.13 -3.15 4.43
CA GLU A 180 -15.20 -1.75 4.88
C GLU A 180 -13.86 -1.01 4.84
N LEU A 181 -12.74 -1.73 4.97
CA LEU A 181 -11.39 -1.18 4.99
C LEU A 181 -10.83 -1.01 3.57
N LEU A 182 -11.32 -1.79 2.62
CA LEU A 182 -10.91 -1.76 1.21
C LEU A 182 -11.59 -0.61 0.44
N SER A 183 -12.65 -0.03 0.98
CA SER A 183 -13.44 0.99 0.28
C SER A 183 -12.65 2.28 0.03
N LEU A 184 -12.55 2.69 -1.23
CA LEU A 184 -11.85 3.90 -1.64
C LEU A 184 -12.67 5.16 -1.31
N PRO A 185 -12.06 6.17 -0.65
CA PRO A 185 -12.75 7.42 -0.33
C PRO A 185 -13.35 8.13 -1.54
N ILE A 186 -12.66 8.15 -2.69
CA ILE A 186 -13.19 8.80 -3.91
C ILE A 186 -14.53 8.24 -4.40
N ALA A 187 -14.82 6.98 -4.07
CA ALA A 187 -16.03 6.28 -4.47
C ALA A 187 -17.07 6.19 -3.34
N SER A 188 -16.86 6.85 -2.19
CA SER A 188 -17.72 6.70 -1.01
C SER A 188 -19.16 7.19 -1.21
N ASP A 189 -19.36 8.16 -2.10
CA ASP A 189 -20.68 8.78 -2.34
C ASP A 189 -21.45 8.12 -3.50
N ARG A 190 -20.97 6.97 -3.99
CA ARG A 190 -21.54 6.26 -5.14
C ARG A 190 -22.46 5.13 -4.66
N ASP A 191 -23.45 4.79 -5.49
CA ASP A 191 -24.32 3.64 -5.24
C ASP A 191 -23.55 2.31 -5.21
N GLU A 192 -22.48 2.22 -6.01
CA GLU A 192 -21.55 1.08 -6.06
C GLU A 192 -20.17 1.54 -5.53
N PRO A 193 -19.78 1.14 -4.30
CA PRO A 193 -18.45 1.42 -3.77
C PRO A 193 -17.37 0.68 -4.56
N VAL A 194 -16.14 1.17 -4.48
CA VAL A 194 -14.97 0.52 -5.07
C VAL A 194 -14.08 0.04 -3.94
N ASP A 195 -14.06 -1.26 -3.73
CA ASP A 195 -13.31 -1.92 -2.66
C ASP A 195 -12.07 -2.58 -3.25
N MET A 196 -10.90 -2.01 -2.95
CA MET A 196 -9.65 -2.56 -3.46
C MET A 196 -8.42 -2.15 -2.64
N TRP A 197 -7.34 -2.89 -2.84
CA TRP A 197 -6.02 -2.52 -2.37
C TRP A 197 -5.45 -1.37 -3.21
N VAL A 198 -4.64 -0.51 -2.58
CA VAL A 198 -3.85 0.53 -3.24
C VAL A 198 -2.38 0.20 -2.99
N SER A 199 -1.52 0.41 -4.01
CA SER A 199 -0.09 0.20 -3.89
C SER A 199 0.74 1.34 -4.44
N LEU A 200 1.95 1.51 -3.91
CA LEU A 200 2.92 2.52 -4.30
C LEU A 200 4.33 1.92 -4.36
N LEU A 201 5.08 2.25 -5.42
CA LEU A 201 6.52 2.00 -5.49
C LEU A 201 7.26 3.23 -4.98
N LEU A 202 8.18 3.04 -4.05
CA LEU A 202 9.07 4.07 -3.52
C LEU A 202 10.52 3.72 -3.85
N ARG A 203 11.36 4.74 -4.04
CA ARG A 203 12.82 4.60 -4.25
C ARG A 203 13.62 5.42 -3.22
N PRO A 204 13.45 5.22 -1.91
CA PRO A 204 14.16 6.01 -0.90
C PRO A 204 15.68 5.85 -1.03
N VAL A 205 16.39 6.97 -0.93
CA VAL A 205 17.85 7.03 -0.94
C VAL A 205 18.43 6.35 0.30
N VAL A 206 19.41 5.47 0.09
CA VAL A 206 20.14 4.76 1.16
C VAL A 206 21.59 5.19 1.21
N ARG A 207 22.22 5.35 0.03
CA ARG A 207 23.59 5.84 -0.10
C ARG A 207 23.56 7.12 -0.93
N PRO A 208 23.97 8.27 -0.39
CA PRO A 208 24.05 9.50 -1.19
C PRO A 208 25.15 9.38 -2.24
N GLU A 209 25.03 10.20 -3.29
CA GLU A 209 26.10 10.37 -4.27
C GLU A 209 27.35 10.99 -3.62
N VAL A 210 28.52 10.50 -4.04
CA VAL A 210 29.80 11.18 -3.85
C VAL A 210 30.38 11.45 -5.23
N GLU A 211 30.35 12.71 -5.64
CA GLU A 211 30.71 13.16 -6.99
C GLU A 211 32.06 12.59 -7.44
N GLY A 212 32.09 11.94 -8.61
CA GLY A 212 33.28 11.33 -9.18
C GLY A 212 33.79 10.05 -8.49
N VAL A 213 33.11 9.58 -7.43
CA VAL A 213 33.53 8.41 -6.64
C VAL A 213 32.48 7.30 -6.65
N LEU A 214 31.24 7.59 -6.24
CA LEU A 214 30.15 6.60 -6.14
C LEU A 214 28.81 7.24 -6.47
N PRO A 215 27.96 6.58 -7.28
CA PRO A 215 26.60 7.07 -7.54
C PRO A 215 25.71 6.94 -6.31
N GLU A 216 24.60 7.68 -6.29
CA GLU A 216 23.53 7.45 -5.34
C GLU A 216 22.98 6.02 -5.47
N LYS A 217 22.59 5.39 -4.35
CA LYS A 217 21.81 4.14 -4.36
C LYS A 217 20.53 4.25 -3.57
N THR A 218 19.48 3.67 -4.14
CA THR A 218 18.13 3.62 -3.60
C THR A 218 17.75 2.20 -3.19
N LEU A 219 16.90 2.10 -2.17
CA LEU A 219 16.12 0.90 -1.86
C LEU A 219 14.85 0.95 -2.70
N GLU A 220 14.37 -0.18 -3.22
CA GLU A 220 12.99 -0.24 -3.70
C GLU A 220 12.06 -0.67 -2.57
N THR A 221 10.89 -0.06 -2.46
CA THR A 221 9.91 -0.44 -1.44
C THR A 221 8.50 -0.44 -2.02
N ARG A 222 7.79 -1.55 -1.81
CA ARG A 222 6.38 -1.71 -2.17
C ARG A 222 5.53 -1.46 -0.95
N PHE A 223 4.65 -0.46 -1.06
CA PHE A 223 3.77 -0.04 0.02
C PHE A 223 2.34 -0.41 -0.35
N PHE A 224 1.69 -1.23 0.47
CA PHE A 224 0.32 -1.70 0.28
C PHE A 224 -0.58 -1.19 1.40
N ALA A 225 -1.73 -0.67 1.02
CA ALA A 225 -2.76 -0.29 1.97
C ALA A 225 -4.16 -0.62 1.43
N PRO A 226 -5.10 -1.00 2.30
CA PRO A 226 -6.51 -0.99 1.96
C PRO A 226 -6.97 0.40 1.52
N GLY A 227 -7.96 0.49 0.63
CA GLY A 227 -8.41 1.74 0.03
C GLY A 227 -8.72 2.88 1.01
N THR A 228 -9.31 2.57 2.17
CA THR A 228 -9.64 3.57 3.21
C THR A 228 -8.39 4.29 3.76
N LEU A 229 -7.21 3.68 3.62
CA LEU A 229 -5.93 4.18 4.13
C LEU A 229 -5.04 4.78 3.02
N VAL A 230 -5.60 5.13 1.86
CA VAL A 230 -4.83 5.73 0.74
C VAL A 230 -4.14 7.05 1.11
N SER A 231 -4.64 7.78 2.12
CA SER A 231 -3.98 8.97 2.66
C SER A 231 -2.60 8.68 3.25
N ASN A 232 -2.36 7.47 3.75
CA ASN A 232 -1.02 7.05 4.17
C ASN A 232 -0.06 6.95 2.99
N LEU A 233 -0.55 6.62 1.79
CA LEU A 233 0.27 6.55 0.58
C LEU A 233 0.58 7.95 0.04
N ASP A 234 -0.37 8.90 0.07
CA ASP A 234 -0.09 10.33 -0.22
C ASP A 234 1.00 10.88 0.72
N PHE A 235 0.95 10.50 2.00
CA PHE A 235 1.95 10.93 2.98
C PHE A 235 3.36 10.43 2.64
N VAL A 236 3.55 9.13 2.39
CA VAL A 236 4.88 8.59 2.09
C VAL A 236 5.37 8.99 0.69
N GLU A 237 4.48 9.14 -0.28
CA GLU A 237 4.78 9.70 -1.60
C GLU A 237 5.31 11.13 -1.50
N SER A 238 4.68 11.97 -0.66
CA SER A 238 5.11 13.36 -0.47
C SER A 238 6.50 13.48 0.19
N ILE A 239 6.95 12.45 0.91
CA ILE A 239 8.25 12.43 1.59
C ILE A 239 9.34 11.80 0.71
N PHE A 240 9.02 10.67 0.06
CA PHE A 240 10.01 9.82 -0.62
C PHE A 240 9.88 9.83 -2.15
N GLY A 241 8.92 10.57 -2.70
CA GLY A 241 8.62 10.60 -4.13
C GLY A 241 7.78 9.41 -4.60
N ASN A 242 7.41 9.44 -5.88
CA ASN A 242 6.70 8.36 -6.56
C ASN A 242 7.69 7.62 -7.47
N GLY A 243 7.80 6.29 -7.30
CA GLY A 243 8.69 5.43 -8.09
C GLY A 243 8.14 4.99 -9.44
N GLY A 244 6.99 5.51 -9.86
CA GLY A 244 6.33 5.17 -11.12
C GLY A 244 5.55 3.87 -11.08
N ASP A 245 5.14 3.40 -12.26
CA ASP A 245 4.47 2.11 -12.42
C ASP A 245 5.50 0.95 -12.31
N PRO A 246 5.48 0.13 -11.24
CA PRO A 246 6.36 -1.03 -11.09
C PRO A 246 6.23 -2.10 -12.19
N PHE A 247 5.16 -2.11 -12.99
CA PHE A 247 5.01 -3.06 -14.09
C PHE A 247 5.85 -2.68 -15.32
N LEU A 248 6.33 -1.44 -15.40
CA LEU A 248 7.21 -0.98 -16.47
C LEU A 248 8.65 -1.35 -16.17
N SER A 249 9.37 -1.86 -17.18
CA SER A 249 10.77 -2.25 -17.04
C SER A 249 11.68 -1.09 -16.63
N GLU A 250 11.38 0.13 -17.04
CA GLU A 250 12.12 1.34 -16.64
C GLU A 250 12.11 1.58 -15.12
N ASN A 251 11.12 1.02 -14.41
CA ASN A 251 10.99 1.15 -12.96
C ASN A 251 11.45 -0.11 -12.20
N ASP A 252 11.92 -1.16 -12.90
CA ASP A 252 12.48 -2.35 -12.26
C ASP A 252 13.90 -2.07 -11.74
N ALA A 253 14.06 -2.06 -10.41
CA ALA A 253 15.34 -1.81 -9.77
C ALA A 253 16.44 -2.80 -10.18
N ALA A 254 16.08 -4.04 -10.54
CA ALA A 254 17.05 -5.05 -10.94
C ALA A 254 17.72 -4.75 -12.29
N LEU A 255 17.14 -3.89 -13.13
CA LEU A 255 17.72 -3.47 -14.40
C LEU A 255 18.69 -2.28 -14.25
N ASP A 256 18.67 -1.60 -13.11
CA ASP A 256 19.59 -0.49 -12.76
C ASP A 256 20.43 -0.85 -11.53
N ILE A 257 21.39 -1.74 -11.74
CA ILE A 257 22.28 -2.25 -10.69
C ILE A 257 23.18 -1.17 -10.09
N ASP A 258 23.44 -0.08 -10.83
CA ASP A 258 24.31 1.00 -10.39
C ASP A 258 23.65 1.84 -9.30
N HIS A 259 22.34 2.09 -9.43
CA HIS A 259 21.56 2.91 -8.49
C HIS A 259 20.64 2.13 -7.56
N TRP A 260 20.58 0.80 -7.65
CA TRP A 260 19.87 -0.04 -6.68
C TRP A 260 20.82 -0.62 -5.62
N THR A 261 20.35 -0.71 -4.37
CA THR A 261 21.11 -1.35 -3.28
C THR A 261 21.11 -2.87 -3.33
N GLY A 262 20.26 -3.49 -4.16
CA GLY A 262 20.05 -4.94 -4.18
C GLY A 262 19.05 -5.44 -3.12
N HIS A 263 18.39 -4.54 -2.39
CA HIS A 263 17.40 -4.87 -1.38
C HIS A 263 15.99 -4.47 -1.80
N SER A 264 14.98 -5.21 -1.34
CA SER A 264 13.56 -4.91 -1.57
C SER A 264 12.83 -4.81 -0.22
N GLY A 265 12.01 -3.78 -0.07
CA GLY A 265 11.18 -3.56 1.11
C GLY A 265 9.70 -3.79 0.83
N CYS A 266 8.95 -4.22 1.84
CA CYS A 266 7.50 -4.34 1.78
C CYS A 266 6.87 -3.74 3.04
N VAL A 267 5.82 -2.94 2.87
CA VAL A 267 5.00 -2.41 3.97
C VAL A 267 3.53 -2.71 3.67
N ILE A 268 2.82 -3.29 4.64
CA ILE A 268 1.39 -3.59 4.55
C ILE A 268 0.69 -2.94 5.74
N LEU A 269 -0.31 -2.10 5.48
CA LEU A 269 -1.14 -1.52 6.53
C LEU A 269 -2.32 -2.44 6.86
N ALA A 270 -2.39 -2.90 8.10
CA ALA A 270 -3.42 -3.84 8.56
C ALA A 270 -3.90 -3.51 9.99
N PRO A 271 -4.60 -2.38 10.21
CA PRO A 271 -5.03 -1.95 11.55
C PRO A 271 -6.03 -2.91 12.20
N HIS A 272 -6.74 -3.73 11.42
CA HIS A 272 -7.69 -4.73 11.92
C HIS A 272 -7.04 -5.84 12.75
N LEU A 273 -5.73 -6.06 12.62
CA LEU A 273 -4.99 -7.09 13.39
C LEU A 273 -5.00 -6.86 14.90
N THR A 274 -5.23 -5.63 15.35
CA THR A 274 -5.34 -5.28 16.78
C THR A 274 -6.54 -5.95 17.48
N LYS A 275 -7.48 -6.51 16.71
CA LYS A 275 -8.66 -7.22 17.23
C LYS A 275 -8.45 -8.73 17.38
N LEU A 276 -7.29 -9.27 16.98
CA LEU A 276 -7.03 -10.71 17.02
C LEU A 276 -6.62 -11.15 18.42
N SER A 277 -7.13 -12.30 18.87
CA SER A 277 -6.66 -12.91 20.11
C SER A 277 -5.34 -13.65 19.91
N LYS A 278 -4.50 -13.66 20.94
CA LYS A 278 -3.23 -14.40 21.00
C LYS A 278 -3.43 -15.88 20.69
N LYS A 279 -4.54 -16.46 21.19
CA LYS A 279 -4.90 -17.86 20.95
C LYS A 279 -5.21 -18.14 19.47
N ILE A 280 -6.03 -17.29 18.83
CA ILE A 280 -6.44 -17.48 17.42
C ILE A 280 -5.23 -17.44 16.48
N ILE A 281 -4.26 -16.57 16.76
CA ILE A 281 -3.05 -16.46 15.94
C ILE A 281 -1.99 -17.52 16.27
N GLY A 282 -2.27 -18.44 17.21
CA GLY A 282 -1.43 -19.60 17.49
C GLY A 282 -0.30 -19.38 18.50
N LEU A 283 -0.40 -18.37 19.39
CA LEU A 283 0.53 -18.28 20.52
C LEU A 283 0.25 -19.38 21.55
N PRO A 284 1.29 -19.81 22.32
CA PRO A 284 1.12 -20.84 23.34
C PRO A 284 0.35 -20.33 24.56
N HIS A 285 -0.28 -21.26 25.28
CA HIS A 285 -0.75 -20.98 26.63
C HIS A 285 0.46 -20.64 27.53
N HIS A 286 0.26 -19.80 28.54
CA HIS A 286 1.31 -19.33 29.44
C HIS A 286 2.14 -20.48 30.06
N ASP A 287 1.49 -21.59 30.40
CA ASP A 287 2.16 -22.73 31.04
C ASP A 287 3.09 -23.49 30.08
N ASP A 288 2.81 -23.43 28.77
CA ASP A 288 3.64 -24.02 27.71
C ASP A 288 4.65 -23.03 27.12
N ALA A 289 4.59 -21.76 27.53
CA ALA A 289 5.45 -20.70 27.03
C ALA A 289 6.84 -20.72 27.67
N THR A 290 7.85 -20.41 26.86
CA THR A 290 9.22 -20.16 27.33
C THR A 290 9.29 -18.90 28.21
N GLU A 291 10.36 -18.75 28.99
CA GLU A 291 10.60 -17.54 29.79
C GLU A 291 10.56 -16.28 28.92
N ARG A 292 11.25 -16.32 27.76
CA ARG A 292 11.24 -15.19 26.81
C ARG A 292 9.85 -14.86 26.29
N GLN A 293 9.05 -15.86 25.94
CA GLN A 293 7.68 -15.64 25.47
C GLN A 293 6.81 -14.99 26.56
N ARG A 294 6.99 -15.38 27.82
CA ARG A 294 6.28 -14.76 28.95
C ARG A 294 6.70 -13.32 29.16
N GLU A 295 8.00 -13.02 29.11
CA GLU A 295 8.54 -11.66 29.21
C GLU A 295 8.05 -10.75 28.09
N ASP A 296 8.02 -11.24 26.85
CA ASP A 296 7.58 -10.48 25.68
C ASP A 296 6.05 -10.35 25.56
N GLY A 297 5.29 -11.05 26.43
CA GLY A 297 3.82 -11.13 26.34
C GLY A 297 3.32 -11.97 25.16
N MET A 298 4.17 -12.86 24.63
CA MET A 298 3.93 -13.78 23.51
C MET A 298 3.36 -15.12 24.00
N CYS A 299 2.40 -15.04 24.91
CA CYS A 299 1.60 -16.16 25.41
C CYS A 299 0.27 -15.62 25.96
N TRP A 300 -0.70 -16.49 26.17
CA TRP A 300 -2.01 -16.14 26.75
C TRP A 300 -2.33 -16.95 28.00
N LYS A 301 -3.05 -16.35 28.95
CA LYS A 301 -3.65 -17.03 30.11
C LYS A 301 -5.16 -17.19 29.94
N LYS A 302 -5.80 -16.24 29.26
CA LYS A 302 -7.22 -16.30 28.89
C LYS A 302 -7.38 -16.32 27.36
N ASP A 303 -8.40 -17.04 26.91
CA ASP A 303 -8.69 -17.25 25.49
C ASP A 303 -8.96 -15.94 24.70
N ASP A 304 -9.46 -14.92 25.39
CA ASP A 304 -9.87 -13.62 24.84
C ASP A 304 -8.78 -12.54 24.88
N GLU A 305 -7.57 -12.87 25.34
CA GLU A 305 -6.45 -11.93 25.35
C GLU A 305 -6.08 -11.50 23.93
N LEU A 306 -6.21 -10.21 23.65
CA LEU A 306 -5.82 -9.62 22.37
C LEU A 306 -4.30 -9.62 22.19
N TYR A 307 -3.86 -9.82 20.95
CA TYR A 307 -2.46 -9.68 20.60
C TYR A 307 -1.98 -8.25 20.87
N ASN A 308 -0.81 -8.14 21.51
CA ASN A 308 -0.27 -6.88 22.00
C ASN A 308 -1.27 -6.06 22.83
N ASP A 309 -2.16 -6.72 23.58
CA ASP A 309 -3.18 -6.12 24.42
C ASP A 309 -4.13 -5.18 23.65
N GLY A 310 -4.34 -5.45 22.35
CA GLY A 310 -5.14 -4.63 21.46
C GLY A 310 -4.48 -3.31 21.05
N SER A 311 -3.22 -3.10 21.42
CA SER A 311 -2.45 -1.92 21.10
C SER A 311 -1.74 -2.05 19.75
N ALA A 312 -1.45 -0.90 19.12
CA ALA A 312 -0.73 -0.86 17.86
C ALA A 312 0.65 -1.53 17.96
N PHE A 313 1.02 -2.25 16.91
CA PHE A 313 2.31 -2.91 16.77
C PHE A 313 2.78 -2.86 15.31
N LYS A 314 4.04 -3.18 15.09
CA LYS A 314 4.60 -3.56 13.79
C LYS A 314 5.37 -4.86 13.96
N VAL A 315 5.20 -5.76 12.98
CA VAL A 315 5.92 -7.04 12.92
C VAL A 315 6.84 -7.02 11.71
N VAL A 316 8.12 -7.37 11.91
CA VAL A 316 9.14 -7.32 10.86
C VAL A 316 9.74 -8.70 10.64
N CYS A 317 9.65 -9.18 9.41
CA CYS A 317 10.31 -10.37 8.90
C CYS A 317 11.45 -9.95 7.98
N ARG A 318 12.66 -10.47 8.20
CA ARG A 318 13.88 -10.12 7.44
C ARG A 318 15.01 -11.11 7.70
N ASP A 319 15.87 -11.29 6.71
CA ASP A 319 17.10 -12.08 6.82
C ASP A 319 18.22 -11.53 5.92
N MET A 320 19.18 -12.39 5.53
CA MET A 320 20.29 -12.04 4.62
C MET A 320 20.05 -12.47 3.16
N ASN A 321 18.97 -13.18 2.85
CA ASN A 321 18.77 -13.84 1.56
C ASN A 321 17.93 -13.00 0.59
#